data_AF-A0A843I340-F1
#
_entry.id   AF-A0A843I340-F1
#
_cell.length_a   1.000
_cell.length_b   1.000
_cell.length_c   1.000
_cell.angle_alpha   90.00
_cell.angle_beta   90.00
_cell.angle_gamma   90.00
#
_symmetry.space_group_name_H-M   'P 1'
#
loop_
_entity.id
_entity.type
_entity.pdbx_description
1 polymer ?
#
loop_
_entity_poly.entity_id
_entity_poly.type
_entity_poly.pdbx_seq_one_letter_code
_entity_poly.pdbx_strand_id
1 'polypeptide(L)'
;MNTLIVGAGYAGLNAYHILKSQIVSDKKDFLFFTAYTRNLLFGEKIKFYKMLKFVKQEKVVDFDLKSKWVKTEKTEYAPDNLIISAGCDKSHIIDKIKEIRKKENISLSSEEPLNDYLTIQLAFYLKKLGKEVKYHGDYLNYLGEKVSYVIRSYMEKYGIRYTERPEDLIPTCSPSYPFESYKVDEYLRYKNTFILGDLINGFPMLGELAMRTGIYAASHIMKKTNSPFKPIFITIIDTGREGIHIRSDKPWGGYIQSVKVSKIRQIMKRFIERYYLFRNGKMGMLYYV
;
A
#
# COMPACT_ATOMS: atom_id res chain seq x y z
N MET A 1 12.57 -18.93 -19.20
CA MET A 1 11.63 -17.79 -19.34
C MET A 1 12.26 -16.57 -18.71
N ASN A 2 12.61 -15.59 -19.54
CA ASN A 2 13.09 -14.29 -19.12
C ASN A 2 11.92 -13.44 -18.62
N THR A 3 12.05 -12.84 -17.44
CA THR A 3 11.02 -11.97 -16.86
C THR A 3 11.65 -10.64 -16.47
N LEU A 4 11.03 -9.54 -16.86
CA LEU A 4 11.37 -8.21 -16.37
C LEU A 4 10.34 -7.75 -15.35
N ILE A 5 10.82 -7.22 -14.23
CA ILE A 5 10.01 -6.55 -13.23
C ILE A 5 10.35 -5.06 -13.26
N VAL A 6 9.34 -4.23 -13.47
CA VAL A 6 9.44 -2.76 -13.41
C VAL A 6 8.86 -2.28 -12.09
N GLY A 7 9.67 -1.56 -11.31
CA GLY A 7 9.32 -1.04 -9.99
C GLY A 7 9.82 -1.92 -8.84
N ALA A 8 10.59 -1.31 -7.92
CA ALA A 8 11.16 -1.98 -6.74
C ALA A 8 10.38 -1.70 -5.45
N GLY A 9 9.06 -1.49 -5.57
CA GLY A 9 8.15 -1.30 -4.43
C GLY A 9 7.62 -2.59 -3.83
N TYR A 10 6.54 -2.49 -3.07
CA TYR A 10 5.91 -3.61 -2.36
C TYR A 10 5.59 -4.83 -3.25
N ALA A 11 4.96 -4.60 -4.41
CA ALA A 11 4.58 -5.67 -5.33
C ALA A 11 5.80 -6.27 -6.06
N GLY A 12 6.61 -5.43 -6.72
CA GLY A 12 7.75 -5.87 -7.52
C GLY A 12 8.79 -6.64 -6.73
N LEU A 13 9.09 -6.23 -5.48
CA LEU A 13 10.02 -6.98 -4.63
C LEU A 13 9.51 -8.38 -4.29
N ASN A 14 8.21 -8.52 -4.02
CA ASN A 14 7.65 -9.83 -3.70
C ASN A 14 7.60 -10.75 -4.92
N ALA A 15 7.38 -10.21 -6.11
CA ALA A 15 7.57 -10.96 -7.36
C ALA A 15 9.04 -11.39 -7.55
N TYR A 16 9.99 -10.45 -7.36
CA TYR A 16 11.43 -10.69 -7.48
C TYR A 16 11.91 -11.80 -6.55
N HIS A 17 11.46 -11.80 -5.29
CA HIS A 17 11.91 -12.79 -4.30
C HIS A 17 11.52 -14.23 -4.64
N ILE A 18 10.52 -14.43 -5.51
CA ILE A 18 10.06 -15.73 -6.01
C ILE A 18 10.72 -16.07 -7.34
N LEU A 19 10.72 -15.14 -8.30
CA LEU A 19 11.23 -15.40 -9.65
C LEU A 19 12.74 -15.30 -9.78
N LYS A 20 13.40 -14.52 -8.90
CA LYS A 20 14.83 -14.18 -8.97
C LYS A 20 15.25 -13.58 -10.32
N SER A 21 14.34 -12.85 -10.95
CA SER A 21 14.53 -12.27 -12.28
C SER A 21 15.08 -10.83 -12.23
N GLN A 22 15.30 -10.22 -13.40
CA GLN A 22 15.77 -8.84 -13.48
C GLN A 22 14.69 -7.87 -12.98
N ILE A 23 15.11 -6.88 -12.18
CA ILE A 23 14.28 -5.80 -11.68
C ILE A 23 14.91 -4.44 -11.98
N VAL A 24 14.12 -3.55 -12.58
CA VAL A 24 14.48 -2.17 -12.91
C VAL A 24 13.57 -1.20 -12.15
N SER A 25 14.11 -0.10 -11.66
CA SER A 25 13.33 0.95 -10.99
C SER A 25 14.07 2.28 -11.08
N ASP A 26 13.35 3.39 -11.00
CA ASP A 26 13.87 4.76 -10.87
C ASP A 26 14.81 4.93 -9.66
N LYS A 27 14.56 4.18 -8.59
CA LYS A 27 15.26 4.23 -7.30
C LYS A 27 15.76 2.86 -6.86
N LYS A 28 16.86 2.82 -6.10
CA LYS A 28 17.43 1.59 -5.51
C LYS A 28 17.03 1.37 -4.07
N ASP A 29 16.16 2.19 -3.49
CA ASP A 29 15.73 2.05 -2.11
C ASP A 29 14.28 1.59 -2.01
N PHE A 30 14.06 0.63 -1.10
CA PHE A 30 12.73 0.25 -0.66
C PHE A 30 12.33 1.14 0.52
N LEU A 31 11.23 1.87 0.35
CA LEU A 31 10.62 2.69 1.39
C LEU A 31 9.46 1.95 2.06
N PHE A 32 9.52 1.74 3.37
CA PHE A 32 8.38 1.23 4.15
C PHE A 32 7.52 2.39 4.65
N PHE A 33 6.47 2.72 3.89
CA PHE A 33 5.69 3.95 4.06
C PHE A 33 5.11 4.10 5.47
N THR A 34 4.62 3.04 6.10
CA THR A 34 4.07 3.12 7.47
C THR A 34 5.11 3.57 8.50
N ALA A 35 6.35 3.08 8.40
CA ALA A 35 7.45 3.50 9.28
C ALA A 35 7.87 4.94 8.96
N TYR A 36 7.86 5.32 7.68
CA TYR A 36 8.16 6.67 7.23
C TYR A 36 7.14 7.69 7.75
N THR A 37 5.83 7.43 7.65
CA THR A 37 4.77 8.30 8.20
C THR A 37 4.95 8.53 9.71
N ARG A 38 5.39 7.52 10.47
CA ARG A 38 5.69 7.69 11.89
C ARG A 38 6.89 8.58 12.15
N ASN A 39 7.98 8.42 11.38
CA ASN A 39 9.13 9.31 11.46
C ASN A 39 8.68 10.75 11.16
N LEU A 40 7.85 10.94 10.14
CA LEU A 40 7.31 12.25 9.76
C LEU A 40 6.50 12.91 10.88
N LEU A 41 5.72 12.14 11.66
CA LEU A 41 4.83 12.69 12.69
C LEU A 41 5.50 12.82 14.06
N PHE A 42 6.22 11.78 14.49
CA PHE A 42 6.77 11.66 15.84
C PHE A 42 8.26 11.98 15.93
N GLY A 43 8.95 12.20 14.80
CA GLY A 43 10.41 12.40 14.81
C GLY A 43 11.19 11.19 15.30
N GLU A 44 10.57 10.00 15.30
CA GLU A 44 11.20 8.75 15.71
C GLU A 44 12.40 8.48 14.80
N LYS A 45 13.58 8.14 15.34
CA LYS A 45 14.75 7.74 14.53
C LYS A 45 14.68 6.27 14.08
N ILE A 46 13.52 5.82 13.61
CA ILE A 46 13.31 4.42 13.21
C ILE A 46 13.67 4.26 11.74
N LYS A 47 14.51 3.28 11.42
CA LYS A 47 14.81 2.92 10.03
C LYS A 47 13.52 2.65 9.25
N PHE A 48 13.34 3.35 8.14
CA PHE A 48 12.14 3.26 7.28
C PHE A 48 12.47 2.92 5.82
N TYR A 49 13.76 2.83 5.47
CA TYR A 49 14.20 2.51 4.11
C TYR A 49 15.33 1.48 4.10
N LYS A 50 15.52 0.83 2.94
CA LYS A 50 16.58 -0.16 2.71
C LYS A 50 17.09 -0.07 1.27
N MET A 51 18.40 0.13 1.11
CA MET A 51 19.06 0.06 -0.19
C MET A 51 19.10 -1.37 -0.72
N LEU A 52 18.77 -1.54 -2.01
CA LEU A 52 18.63 -2.81 -2.71
C LEU A 52 19.71 -2.92 -3.80
N LYS A 53 20.80 -3.62 -3.50
CA LYS A 53 21.95 -3.74 -4.40
C LYS A 53 21.62 -4.49 -5.71
N PHE A 54 20.58 -5.32 -5.71
CA PHE A 54 20.18 -6.12 -6.87
C PHE A 54 19.25 -5.38 -7.85
N VAL A 55 18.82 -4.16 -7.52
CA VAL A 55 17.96 -3.35 -8.40
C VAL A 55 18.81 -2.54 -9.37
N LYS A 56 18.52 -2.67 -10.67
CA LYS A 56 19.08 -1.78 -11.68
C LYS A 56 18.34 -0.44 -11.65
N GLN A 57 19.09 0.64 -11.47
CA GLN A 57 18.51 1.99 -11.42
C GLN A 57 18.43 2.58 -12.80
N GLU A 58 17.22 2.54 -13.34
CA GLU A 58 16.89 2.92 -14.70
C GLU A 58 15.47 3.48 -14.71
N LYS A 59 15.32 4.72 -15.16
CA LYS A 59 14.00 5.32 -15.36
C LYS A 59 13.37 4.78 -16.64
N VAL A 60 12.15 4.26 -16.55
CA VAL A 60 11.33 3.90 -17.73
C VAL A 60 10.85 5.18 -18.40
N VAL A 61 11.01 5.25 -19.71
CA VAL A 61 10.59 6.40 -20.53
C VAL A 61 9.49 6.04 -21.52
N ASP A 62 9.39 4.76 -21.90
CA ASP A 62 8.36 4.26 -22.82
C ASP A 62 8.15 2.75 -22.64
N PHE A 63 7.00 2.21 -23.05
CA PHE A 63 6.71 0.78 -23.01
C PHE A 63 5.54 0.38 -23.92
N ASP A 64 5.52 -0.89 -24.32
CA ASP A 64 4.37 -1.54 -24.97
C ASP A 64 3.95 -2.78 -24.17
N LEU A 65 2.79 -2.69 -23.50
CA LEU A 65 2.23 -3.77 -22.69
C LEU A 65 1.71 -4.96 -23.50
N LYS A 66 1.38 -4.78 -24.78
CA LYS A 66 0.89 -5.85 -25.67
C LYS A 66 2.05 -6.71 -26.16
N SER A 67 3.09 -6.05 -26.67
CA SER A 67 4.29 -6.67 -27.21
C SER A 67 5.33 -7.02 -26.14
N LYS A 68 5.08 -6.61 -24.88
CA LYS A 68 5.95 -6.81 -23.71
C LYS A 68 7.35 -6.24 -23.94
N TRP A 69 7.41 -4.95 -24.26
CA TRP A 69 8.67 -4.22 -24.39
C TRP A 69 8.70 -3.02 -23.44
N VAL A 70 9.89 -2.69 -22.94
CA VAL A 70 10.12 -1.55 -22.04
C VAL A 70 11.40 -0.84 -22.46
N LYS A 71 11.31 0.48 -22.63
CA LYS A 71 12.46 1.36 -22.83
C LYS A 71 12.75 2.12 -21.57
N THR A 72 14.01 2.07 -21.18
CA THR A 72 14.56 2.94 -20.14
C THR A 72 15.45 4.00 -20.76
N GLU A 73 15.89 4.94 -19.94
CA GLU A 73 16.93 5.92 -20.33
C GLU A 73 18.27 5.27 -20.72
N LYS A 74 18.50 3.98 -20.43
CA LYS A 74 19.80 3.29 -20.67
C LYS A 74 19.71 2.10 -21.62
N THR A 75 18.60 1.40 -21.64
CA THR A 75 18.47 0.09 -22.27
C THR A 75 17.02 -0.21 -22.64
N GLU A 76 16.84 -0.97 -23.71
CA GLU A 76 15.56 -1.53 -24.13
C GLU A 76 15.49 -3.02 -23.77
N TYR A 77 14.32 -3.45 -23.29
CA TYR A 77 14.07 -4.81 -22.83
C TYR A 77 12.87 -5.42 -23.54
N ALA A 78 13.02 -6.67 -24.00
CA ALA A 78 11.94 -7.48 -24.58
C ALA A 78 11.87 -8.86 -23.89
N PRO A 79 11.30 -8.95 -22.67
CA PRO A 79 11.19 -10.20 -21.92
C PRO A 79 10.03 -11.12 -22.38
N ASP A 80 10.08 -12.40 -22.02
CA ASP A 80 8.95 -13.33 -22.21
C ASP A 80 7.76 -12.95 -21.32
N ASN A 81 8.04 -12.45 -20.11
CA ASN A 81 7.05 -11.98 -19.16
C ASN A 81 7.40 -10.57 -18.68
N LEU A 82 6.39 -9.71 -18.61
CA LEU A 82 6.53 -8.36 -18.10
C LEU A 82 5.63 -8.19 -16.87
N ILE A 83 6.19 -7.61 -15.81
CA ILE A 83 5.50 -7.19 -14.61
C ILE A 83 5.70 -5.68 -14.45
N ILE A 84 4.62 -4.90 -14.43
CA ILE A 84 4.64 -3.47 -14.13
C ILE A 84 4.10 -3.24 -12.72
N SER A 85 4.94 -2.68 -11.86
CA SER A 85 4.69 -2.47 -10.43
C SER A 85 5.36 -1.20 -9.91
N ALA A 86 5.35 -0.14 -10.72
CA ALA A 86 6.00 1.13 -10.43
C ALA A 86 5.41 1.88 -9.22
N GLY A 87 4.21 1.50 -8.77
CA GLY A 87 3.52 2.16 -7.67
C GLY A 87 2.98 3.54 -8.08
N CYS A 88 2.85 4.43 -7.11
CA CYS A 88 2.36 5.79 -7.32
C CYS A 88 3.23 6.82 -6.59
N ASP A 89 3.18 8.07 -7.02
CA ASP A 89 3.84 9.18 -6.37
C ASP A 89 3.06 9.66 -5.14
N LYS A 90 3.69 9.53 -3.97
CA LYS A 90 3.13 9.92 -2.67
C LYS A 90 3.62 11.29 -2.19
N SER A 91 4.30 12.07 -3.04
CA SER A 91 4.83 13.41 -2.73
C SER A 91 3.75 14.34 -2.14
N HIS A 92 2.61 14.49 -2.82
CA HIS A 92 1.50 15.32 -2.37
C HIS A 92 0.90 14.87 -1.02
N ILE A 93 0.81 13.56 -0.79
CA ILE A 93 0.37 13.01 0.52
C ILE A 93 1.37 13.40 1.61
N ILE A 94 2.66 13.26 1.34
CA ILE A 94 3.73 13.58 2.30
C ILE A 94 3.69 15.07 2.65
N ASP A 95 3.56 15.94 1.65
CA ASP A 95 3.54 17.38 1.87
C ASP A 95 2.29 17.82 2.62
N LYS A 96 1.12 17.22 2.32
CA LYS A 96 -0.10 17.45 3.09
C LYS A 96 0.03 17.00 4.54
N ILE A 97 0.66 15.84 4.81
CA ILE A 97 0.94 15.38 6.18
C ILE A 97 1.85 16.37 6.92
N LYS A 98 2.89 16.90 6.27
CA LYS A 98 3.79 17.91 6.86
C LYS A 98 3.07 19.23 7.16
N GLU A 99 2.16 19.66 6.28
CA GLU A 99 1.30 20.84 6.49
C GLU A 99 0.40 20.63 7.71
N ILE A 100 -0.37 19.53 7.73
CA ILE A 100 -1.31 19.17 8.81
C ILE A 100 -0.59 19.07 10.17
N ARG A 101 0.62 18.49 10.20
CA ARG A 101 1.40 18.35 11.44
C ARG A 101 1.61 19.69 12.16
N LYS A 102 1.64 20.81 11.45
CA LYS A 102 1.86 22.16 12.02
C LYS A 102 0.59 22.78 12.64
N LYS A 103 -0.59 22.21 12.38
CA LYS A 103 -1.89 22.72 12.85
C LYS A 103 -2.27 22.11 14.19
N GLU A 104 -2.93 22.86 15.07
CA GLU A 104 -3.45 22.33 16.34
C GLU A 104 -4.88 21.81 16.23
N ASN A 105 -5.71 22.49 15.46
CA ASN A 105 -7.06 22.08 15.10
C ASN A 105 -7.06 21.49 13.69
N ILE A 106 -7.56 20.27 13.54
CA ILE A 106 -7.46 19.50 12.29
C ILE A 106 -8.80 18.83 12.00
N SER A 107 -9.29 18.97 10.77
CA SER A 107 -10.49 18.29 10.27
C SER A 107 -10.18 17.48 9.02
N LEU A 108 -10.00 16.17 9.19
CA LEU A 108 -9.47 15.28 8.16
C LEU A 108 -10.55 14.61 7.33
N SER A 109 -10.26 14.41 6.04
CA SER A 109 -10.98 13.49 5.14
C SER A 109 -10.01 12.94 4.08
N SER A 110 -10.40 11.87 3.40
CA SER A 110 -9.71 11.39 2.20
C SER A 110 -10.37 11.95 0.93
N GLU A 111 -9.59 12.24 -0.12
CA GLU A 111 -10.13 12.45 -1.47
C GLU A 111 -10.67 11.14 -2.08
N GLU A 112 -10.01 10.01 -1.80
CA GLU A 112 -10.39 8.69 -2.29
C GLU A 112 -10.88 7.82 -1.11
N PRO A 113 -12.19 7.50 -1.04
CA PRO A 113 -12.77 6.67 0.03
C PRO A 113 -12.10 5.31 0.22
N LEU A 114 -11.61 4.66 -0.86
CA LEU A 114 -10.93 3.38 -0.76
C LEU A 114 -9.60 3.47 0.02
N ASN A 115 -9.01 4.66 0.11
CA ASN A 115 -7.74 4.90 0.82
C ASN A 115 -7.92 5.53 2.20
N ASP A 116 -9.15 5.72 2.65
CA ASP A 116 -9.48 6.45 3.87
C ASP A 116 -8.91 5.82 5.16
N TYR A 117 -8.47 4.56 5.09
CA TYR A 117 -7.77 3.89 6.19
C TYR A 117 -6.46 4.62 6.57
N LEU A 118 -5.83 5.31 5.62
CA LEU A 118 -4.65 6.15 5.86
C LEU A 118 -5.02 7.40 6.66
N THR A 119 -6.12 8.05 6.30
CA THR A 119 -6.67 9.23 6.99
C THR A 119 -7.06 8.88 8.43
N ILE A 120 -7.73 7.75 8.64
CA ILE A 120 -8.07 7.25 9.99
C ILE A 120 -6.79 6.97 10.80
N GLN A 121 -5.79 6.33 10.21
CA GLN A 121 -4.51 6.11 10.89
C GLN A 121 -3.82 7.43 11.26
N LEU A 122 -3.85 8.42 10.36
CA LEU A 122 -3.29 9.75 10.61
C LEU A 122 -4.05 10.45 11.74
N ALA A 123 -5.38 10.35 11.79
CA ALA A 123 -6.21 10.92 12.84
C ALA A 123 -5.81 10.41 14.23
N PHE A 124 -5.63 9.09 14.39
CA PHE A 124 -5.13 8.51 15.64
C PHE A 124 -3.73 8.99 16.00
N TYR A 125 -2.83 9.09 15.02
CA TYR A 125 -1.47 9.57 15.28
C TYR A 125 -1.42 11.05 15.68
N LEU A 126 -2.20 11.92 15.04
CA LEU A 126 -2.30 13.33 15.40
C LEU A 126 -2.97 13.50 16.77
N LYS A 127 -3.99 12.70 17.08
CA LYS A 127 -4.61 12.71 18.40
C LYS A 127 -3.63 12.29 19.49
N LYS A 128 -2.77 11.30 19.21
CA LYS A 128 -1.68 10.90 20.11
C LYS A 128 -0.65 12.02 20.34
N LEU A 129 -0.46 12.93 19.38
CA LEU A 129 0.37 14.13 19.54
C LEU A 129 -0.31 15.23 20.38
N GLY A 130 -1.53 15.01 20.89
CA GLY A 130 -2.27 15.98 21.70
C GLY A 130 -3.14 16.95 20.91
N LYS A 131 -3.23 16.78 19.59
CA LYS A 131 -3.97 17.71 18.72
C LYS A 131 -5.49 17.55 18.82
N GLU A 132 -6.22 18.59 18.45
CA GLU A 132 -7.67 18.53 18.28
C GLU A 132 -8.01 18.01 16.89
N VAL A 133 -8.53 16.79 16.82
CA VAL A 133 -8.79 16.09 15.57
C VAL A 133 -10.27 15.82 15.41
N LYS A 134 -10.80 16.24 14.26
CA LYS A 134 -12.10 15.85 13.73
C LYS A 134 -11.89 15.04 12.45
N TYR A 135 -12.84 14.19 12.12
CA TYR A 135 -12.80 13.31 10.95
C TYR A 135 -14.14 13.31 10.23
N HIS A 136 -14.07 13.28 8.90
CA HIS A 136 -15.19 13.10 8.00
C HIS A 136 -14.98 11.85 7.15
N GLY A 137 -16.01 11.02 7.04
CA GLY A 137 -16.01 9.77 6.27
C GLY A 137 -16.97 8.73 6.84
N ASP A 138 -17.02 7.56 6.20
CA ASP A 138 -17.95 6.47 6.53
C ASP A 138 -17.34 5.42 7.48
N TYR A 139 -16.14 5.68 7.99
CA TYR A 139 -15.38 4.78 8.86
C TYR A 139 -15.02 3.44 8.20
N LEU A 140 -14.77 3.44 6.89
CA LEU A 140 -14.48 2.25 6.07
C LEU A 140 -15.68 1.32 5.91
N ASN A 141 -16.88 1.87 5.72
CA ASN A 141 -18.09 1.07 5.58
C ASN A 141 -18.06 0.15 4.35
N TYR A 142 -17.29 0.49 3.31
CA TYR A 142 -17.05 -0.39 2.17
C TYR A 142 -16.35 -1.72 2.55
N LEU A 143 -15.70 -1.81 3.71
CA LEU A 143 -15.19 -3.06 4.29
C LEU A 143 -16.24 -3.82 5.14
N GLY A 144 -17.43 -3.23 5.26
CA GLY A 144 -18.65 -3.70 5.92
C GLY A 144 -18.97 -2.98 7.25
N GLU A 145 -20.20 -3.18 7.72
CA GLU A 145 -20.77 -2.49 8.90
C GLU A 145 -20.02 -2.74 10.22
N LYS A 146 -19.68 -3.99 10.55
CA LYS A 146 -18.85 -4.32 11.73
C LYS A 146 -17.50 -3.58 11.75
N VAL A 147 -16.89 -3.31 10.59
CA VAL A 147 -15.65 -2.51 10.50
C VAL A 147 -15.95 -1.07 10.85
N SER A 148 -16.95 -0.47 10.18
CA SER A 148 -17.38 0.90 10.44
C SER A 148 -17.73 1.14 11.91
N TYR A 149 -18.52 0.25 12.51
CA TYR A 149 -18.89 0.32 13.93
C TYR A 149 -17.68 0.33 14.86
N VAL A 150 -16.73 -0.60 14.68
CA VAL A 150 -15.54 -0.67 15.55
C VAL A 150 -14.64 0.55 15.37
N ILE A 151 -14.42 1.01 14.13
CA ILE A 151 -13.61 2.21 13.88
C ILE A 151 -14.26 3.43 14.53
N ARG A 152 -15.55 3.66 14.28
CA ARG A 152 -16.29 4.78 14.88
C ARG A 152 -16.20 4.77 16.40
N SER A 153 -16.50 3.62 17.03
CA SER A 153 -16.43 3.47 18.50
C SER A 153 -15.05 3.81 19.05
N TYR A 154 -13.97 3.40 18.38
CA TYR A 154 -12.62 3.73 18.81
C TYR A 154 -12.27 5.20 18.54
N MET A 155 -12.69 5.78 17.42
CA MET A 155 -12.47 7.22 17.17
C MET A 155 -13.15 8.07 18.25
N GLU A 156 -14.40 7.76 18.60
CA GLU A 156 -15.14 8.41 19.70
C GLU A 156 -14.45 8.20 21.05
N LYS A 157 -14.06 6.96 21.39
CA LYS A 157 -13.31 6.63 22.62
C LYS A 157 -12.02 7.45 22.77
N TYR A 158 -11.34 7.74 21.67
CA TYR A 158 -10.12 8.54 21.65
C TYR A 158 -10.35 10.04 21.47
N GLY A 159 -11.61 10.49 21.47
CA GLY A 159 -11.97 11.90 21.35
C GLY A 159 -11.67 12.49 19.98
N ILE A 160 -11.72 11.67 18.91
CA ILE A 160 -11.72 12.11 17.52
C ILE A 160 -13.19 12.24 17.12
N ARG A 161 -13.66 13.47 16.92
CA ARG A 161 -15.07 13.76 16.69
C ARG A 161 -15.41 13.75 15.21
N TYR A 162 -16.66 13.48 14.87
CA TYR A 162 -17.16 13.66 13.50
C TYR A 162 -17.21 15.15 13.11
N THR A 163 -17.03 15.45 11.82
CA THR A 163 -17.31 16.76 11.21
C THR A 163 -17.98 16.56 9.85
N GLU A 164 -18.90 17.46 9.50
CA GLU A 164 -19.50 17.50 8.16
C GLU A 164 -18.64 18.29 7.16
N ARG A 165 -17.76 19.16 7.66
CA ARG A 165 -16.94 20.05 6.84
C ARG A 165 -15.46 19.78 7.14
N PRO A 166 -14.78 18.90 6.39
CA PRO A 166 -13.34 18.73 6.49
C PRO A 166 -12.62 19.87 5.78
N GLU A 167 -11.52 20.35 6.36
CA GLU A 167 -10.65 21.39 5.77
C GLU A 167 -9.35 20.76 5.24
N ASP A 168 -8.96 19.60 5.77
CA ASP A 168 -7.74 18.89 5.44
C ASP A 168 -8.05 17.59 4.69
N LEU A 169 -8.14 17.72 3.37
CA LEU A 169 -8.25 16.58 2.47
C LEU A 169 -6.87 15.95 2.23
N ILE A 170 -6.76 14.66 2.51
CA ILE A 170 -5.59 13.85 2.17
C ILE A 170 -5.69 13.47 0.69
N PRO A 171 -4.73 13.89 -0.13
CA PRO A 171 -4.82 13.67 -1.56
C PRO A 171 -4.62 12.20 -1.93
N THR A 172 -5.11 11.85 -3.11
CA THR A 172 -4.80 10.53 -3.70
C THR A 172 -3.41 10.56 -4.34
N CYS A 173 -2.67 9.45 -4.29
CA CYS A 173 -1.43 9.37 -5.08
C CYS A 173 -1.74 9.09 -6.54
N SER A 174 -0.86 9.54 -7.43
CA SER A 174 -1.01 9.33 -8.88
C SER A 174 0.09 8.43 -9.41
N PRO A 175 -0.18 7.55 -10.38
CA PRO A 175 0.86 6.87 -11.13
C PRO A 175 1.86 7.88 -11.70
N SER A 176 3.16 7.57 -11.61
CA SER A 176 4.19 8.42 -12.21
C SER A 176 4.29 8.15 -13.70
N TYR A 177 4.45 9.19 -14.52
CA TYR A 177 4.73 9.04 -15.96
C TYR A 177 5.92 8.07 -16.20
N PRO A 178 5.85 7.16 -17.19
CA PRO A 178 4.79 6.99 -18.21
C PRO A 178 3.62 6.09 -17.81
N PHE A 179 3.51 5.69 -16.54
CA PHE A 179 2.48 4.77 -16.08
C PHE A 179 1.15 5.48 -15.80
N GLU A 180 0.07 4.72 -15.88
CA GLU A 180 -1.29 5.12 -15.53
C GLU A 180 -1.95 4.05 -14.65
N SER A 181 -3.23 4.25 -14.29
CA SER A 181 -4.00 3.24 -13.57
C SER A 181 -4.69 2.30 -14.56
N TYR A 182 -4.56 0.99 -14.37
CA TYR A 182 -5.06 -0.01 -15.31
C TYR A 182 -6.20 -0.83 -14.73
N LYS A 183 -7.22 -1.11 -15.55
CA LYS A 183 -8.23 -2.11 -15.25
C LYS A 183 -7.72 -3.48 -15.68
N VAL A 184 -7.46 -4.36 -14.71
CA VAL A 184 -6.93 -5.72 -14.96
C VAL A 184 -8.02 -6.78 -14.97
N ASP A 185 -7.71 -7.94 -15.56
CA ASP A 185 -8.51 -9.15 -15.41
C ASP A 185 -8.30 -9.83 -14.03
N GLU A 186 -9.00 -10.94 -13.82
CA GLU A 186 -8.93 -11.73 -12.58
C GLU A 186 -7.55 -12.38 -12.32
N TYR A 187 -6.66 -12.39 -13.32
CA TYR A 187 -5.28 -12.87 -13.24
C TYR A 187 -4.26 -11.71 -13.11
N LEU A 188 -4.76 -10.49 -12.83
CA LEU A 188 -3.96 -9.27 -12.69
C LEU A 188 -3.24 -8.86 -13.98
N ARG A 189 -3.82 -9.17 -15.14
CA ARG A 189 -3.25 -8.83 -16.44
C ARG A 189 -4.02 -7.71 -17.12
N TYR A 190 -3.27 -6.91 -17.86
CA TYR A 190 -3.79 -5.99 -18.86
C TYR A 190 -3.09 -6.28 -20.18
N LYS A 191 -3.88 -6.61 -21.22
CA LYS A 191 -3.39 -7.16 -22.49
C LYS A 191 -2.60 -8.46 -22.23
N ASN A 192 -1.26 -8.41 -22.23
CA ASN A 192 -0.38 -9.56 -22.00
C ASN A 192 0.58 -9.36 -20.83
N THR A 193 0.42 -8.28 -20.06
CA THR A 193 1.36 -7.85 -19.03
C THR A 193 0.70 -7.88 -17.67
N PHE A 194 1.42 -8.32 -16.64
CA PHE A 194 0.93 -8.26 -15.26
C PHE A 194 1.06 -6.83 -14.74
N ILE A 195 -0.05 -6.27 -14.23
CA ILE A 195 -0.08 -4.96 -13.58
C ILE A 195 -0.40 -5.17 -12.11
N LEU A 196 0.43 -4.64 -11.22
CA LEU A 196 0.41 -4.99 -9.80
C LEU A 196 0.40 -3.76 -8.88
N GLY A 197 -0.05 -3.97 -7.65
CA GLY A 197 -0.03 -2.96 -6.59
C GLY A 197 -0.87 -1.72 -6.90
N ASP A 198 -0.36 -0.55 -6.52
CA ASP A 198 -1.06 0.75 -6.57
C ASP A 198 -1.41 1.22 -8.01
N LEU A 199 -1.01 0.47 -9.06
CA LEU A 199 -1.39 0.73 -10.45
C LEU A 199 -2.72 0.07 -10.87
N ILE A 200 -3.30 -0.79 -10.03
CA ILE A 200 -4.58 -1.45 -10.32
C ILE A 200 -5.72 -0.49 -9.97
N ASN A 201 -6.57 -0.18 -10.95
CA ASN A 201 -7.76 0.64 -10.75
C ASN A 201 -8.78 -0.06 -9.83
N GLY A 202 -9.36 0.69 -8.89
CA GLY A 202 -10.39 0.22 -7.96
C GLY A 202 -9.86 -0.61 -6.80
N PHE A 203 -8.54 -0.78 -6.68
CA PHE A 203 -7.94 -1.42 -5.51
C PHE A 203 -7.55 -0.36 -4.47
N PRO A 204 -7.79 -0.60 -3.17
CA PRO A 204 -7.22 0.23 -2.12
C PRO A 204 -5.70 0.13 -2.17
N MET A 205 -5.00 1.25 -2.00
CA MET A 205 -3.55 1.36 -2.10
C MET A 205 -2.87 0.86 -0.82
N LEU A 206 -3.05 -0.44 -0.57
CA LEU A 206 -2.64 -1.13 0.65
C LEU A 206 -1.38 -1.93 0.39
N GLY A 207 -0.34 -1.70 1.21
CA GLY A 207 0.95 -2.37 1.05
C GLY A 207 0.87 -3.90 1.09
N GLU A 208 0.05 -4.46 1.97
CA GLU A 208 -0.17 -5.91 2.07
C GLU A 208 -0.80 -6.49 0.79
N LEU A 209 -1.86 -5.85 0.29
CA LEU A 209 -2.52 -6.22 -0.96
C LEU A 209 -1.53 -6.15 -2.14
N ALA A 210 -0.75 -5.07 -2.24
CA ALA A 210 0.28 -4.93 -3.25
C ALA A 210 1.31 -6.07 -3.19
N MET A 211 1.80 -6.45 -2.00
CA MET A 211 2.72 -7.59 -1.86
C MET A 211 2.08 -8.90 -2.36
N ARG A 212 0.80 -9.16 -2.03
CA ARG A 212 0.07 -10.36 -2.48
C ARG A 212 -0.08 -10.41 -4.00
N THR A 213 -0.30 -9.27 -4.67
CA THR A 213 -0.32 -9.23 -6.14
C THR A 213 1.03 -9.65 -6.73
N GLY A 214 2.15 -9.20 -6.15
CA GLY A 214 3.52 -9.63 -6.49
C GLY A 214 3.73 -11.14 -6.38
N ILE A 215 3.33 -11.71 -5.24
CA ILE A 215 3.45 -13.16 -4.99
C ILE A 215 2.61 -13.96 -5.98
N TYR A 216 1.38 -13.52 -6.22
CA TYR A 216 0.46 -14.18 -7.14
C TYR A 216 1.01 -14.21 -8.56
N ALA A 217 1.39 -13.07 -9.13
CA ALA A 217 1.88 -12.99 -10.51
C ALA A 217 3.13 -13.86 -10.71
N ALA A 218 4.07 -13.81 -9.76
CA ALA A 218 5.24 -14.68 -9.79
C ALA A 218 4.89 -16.17 -9.72
N SER A 219 3.97 -16.55 -8.83
CA SER A 219 3.52 -17.95 -8.72
C SER A 219 2.79 -18.41 -9.99
N HIS A 220 2.03 -17.54 -10.62
CA HIS A 220 1.34 -17.81 -11.88
C HIS A 220 2.34 -18.00 -13.03
N ILE A 221 3.38 -17.16 -13.13
CA ILE A 221 4.46 -17.31 -14.13
C ILE A 221 5.21 -18.63 -13.92
N MET A 222 5.43 -19.03 -12.66
CA MET A 222 6.05 -20.32 -12.32
C MET A 222 5.11 -21.52 -12.45
N LYS A 223 3.85 -21.34 -12.91
CA LYS A 223 2.82 -22.39 -13.00
C LYS A 223 2.53 -23.08 -11.66
N LYS A 224 2.72 -22.38 -10.54
CA LYS A 224 2.40 -22.84 -9.17
C LYS A 224 0.96 -22.54 -8.77
N THR A 225 0.28 -21.66 -9.51
CA THR A 225 -1.15 -21.38 -9.37
C THR A 225 -1.73 -21.07 -10.74
N ASN A 226 -2.93 -21.57 -11.00
CA ASN A 226 -3.72 -21.26 -12.20
C ASN A 226 -5.10 -20.70 -11.84
N SER A 227 -5.38 -20.47 -10.55
CA SER A 227 -6.65 -19.91 -10.10
C SER A 227 -6.65 -18.38 -10.16
N PRO A 228 -7.81 -17.74 -10.30
CA PRO A 228 -7.95 -16.29 -10.19
C PRO A 228 -7.37 -15.71 -8.89
N PHE A 229 -6.87 -14.48 -8.94
CA PHE A 229 -6.41 -13.77 -7.76
C PHE A 229 -7.60 -13.48 -6.84
N LYS A 230 -7.47 -13.86 -5.57
CA LYS A 230 -8.48 -13.59 -4.53
C LYS A 230 -8.04 -12.41 -3.66
N PRO A 231 -8.50 -11.18 -3.95
CA PRO A 231 -8.12 -10.01 -3.17
C PRO A 231 -8.70 -10.08 -1.75
N ILE A 232 -7.99 -9.48 -0.80
CA ILE A 232 -8.48 -9.28 0.56
C ILE A 232 -7.80 -8.03 1.13
N PHE A 233 -8.55 -7.24 1.88
CA PHE A 233 -8.04 -6.08 2.57
C PHE A 233 -7.57 -6.51 3.95
N ILE A 234 -6.27 -6.36 4.24
CA ILE A 234 -5.70 -6.62 5.57
C ILE A 234 -4.90 -5.41 6.04
N THR A 235 -5.33 -4.80 7.15
CA THR A 235 -4.57 -3.71 7.78
C THR A 235 -4.64 -3.78 9.29
N ILE A 236 -3.70 -3.10 9.95
CA ILE A 236 -3.76 -2.82 11.38
C ILE A 236 -3.76 -1.31 11.54
N ILE A 237 -4.82 -0.73 12.10
CA ILE A 237 -4.85 0.68 12.51
C ILE A 237 -4.35 0.75 13.95
N ASP A 238 -3.34 1.58 14.21
CA ASP A 238 -2.78 1.80 15.53
C ASP A 238 -3.43 3.03 16.17
N THR A 239 -4.11 2.83 17.30
CA THR A 239 -4.81 3.89 18.05
C THR A 239 -3.90 4.66 19.00
N GLY A 240 -2.63 4.26 19.10
CA GLY A 240 -1.66 4.71 20.09
C GLY A 240 -1.62 3.82 21.33
N ARG A 241 -2.68 3.06 21.63
CA ARG A 241 -2.68 2.08 22.75
C ARG A 241 -3.05 0.65 22.33
N GLU A 242 -3.87 0.47 21.30
CA GLU A 242 -4.24 -0.83 20.74
C GLU A 242 -4.09 -0.86 19.22
N GLY A 243 -4.07 -2.05 18.63
CA GLY A 243 -4.18 -2.24 17.19
C GLY A 243 -5.55 -2.78 16.81
N ILE A 244 -6.23 -2.13 15.88
CA ILE A 244 -7.46 -2.59 15.24
C ILE A 244 -7.06 -3.33 13.96
N HIS A 245 -7.05 -4.65 14.02
CA HIS A 245 -6.76 -5.49 12.86
C HIS A 245 -8.03 -5.78 12.08
N ILE A 246 -8.04 -5.37 10.81
CA ILE A 246 -9.15 -5.54 9.88
C ILE A 246 -8.73 -6.55 8.82
N ARG A 247 -9.62 -7.50 8.53
CA ARG A 247 -9.55 -8.40 7.38
C ARG A 247 -10.92 -8.45 6.71
N SER A 248 -11.02 -8.04 5.44
CA SER A 248 -12.29 -8.01 4.71
C SER A 248 -12.11 -8.26 3.21
N ASP A 249 -12.99 -9.08 2.61
CA ASP A 249 -13.09 -9.27 1.16
C ASP A 249 -14.40 -8.68 0.58
N LYS A 250 -15.18 -7.97 1.41
CA LYS A 250 -16.42 -7.28 1.04
C LYS A 250 -16.31 -6.39 -0.22
N PRO A 251 -15.23 -5.61 -0.44
CA PRO A 251 -15.10 -4.76 -1.63
C PRO A 251 -15.12 -5.55 -2.95
N TRP A 252 -14.85 -6.85 -2.88
CA TRP A 252 -14.81 -7.75 -4.03
C TRP A 252 -15.94 -8.79 -3.99
N GLY A 253 -17.05 -8.48 -3.31
CA GLY A 253 -18.25 -9.32 -3.27
C GLY A 253 -18.18 -10.51 -2.29
N GLY A 254 -17.15 -10.58 -1.45
CA GLY A 254 -17.00 -11.64 -0.46
C GLY A 254 -17.85 -11.46 0.81
N TYR A 255 -17.65 -12.37 1.76
CA TYR A 255 -18.40 -12.42 3.02
C TYR A 255 -17.52 -12.24 4.27
N ILE A 256 -16.20 -12.26 4.13
CA ILE A 256 -15.27 -12.12 5.24
C ILE A 256 -15.33 -10.69 5.77
N GLN A 257 -15.62 -10.58 7.06
CA GLN A 257 -15.52 -9.35 7.81
C GLN A 257 -15.02 -9.62 9.22
N SER A 258 -13.72 -9.48 9.42
CA SER A 258 -13.06 -9.74 10.70
C SER A 258 -12.42 -8.48 11.24
N VAL A 259 -12.78 -8.13 12.47
CA VAL A 259 -12.16 -7.03 13.22
C VAL A 259 -11.74 -7.55 14.58
N LYS A 260 -10.47 -7.40 14.92
CA LYS A 260 -9.91 -7.80 16.22
C LYS A 260 -9.12 -6.65 16.80
N VAL A 261 -9.41 -6.26 18.04
CA VAL A 261 -8.71 -5.16 18.72
C VAL A 261 -7.95 -5.66 19.93
N SER A 262 -6.67 -5.31 20.03
CA SER A 262 -5.84 -5.65 21.20
C SER A 262 -4.48 -4.95 21.19
N LYS A 263 -3.82 -4.88 22.35
CA LYS A 263 -2.44 -4.40 22.46
C LYS A 263 -1.45 -5.23 21.65
N ILE A 264 -1.62 -6.56 21.62
CA ILE A 264 -0.73 -7.45 20.85
C ILE A 264 -0.74 -7.10 19.36
N ARG A 265 -1.88 -6.67 18.80
CA ARG A 265 -1.97 -6.23 17.39
C ARG A 265 -1.18 -4.96 17.11
N GLN A 266 -1.10 -4.05 18.09
CA GLN A 266 -0.21 -2.89 18.00
C GLN A 266 1.25 -3.34 17.88
N ILE A 267 1.67 -4.27 18.74
CA ILE A 267 3.03 -4.83 18.73
C ILE A 267 3.29 -5.55 17.39
N MET A 268 2.33 -6.31 16.88
CA MET A 268 2.44 -6.95 15.56
C MET A 268 2.70 -5.93 14.45
N LYS A 269 2.01 -4.78 14.45
CA LYS A 269 2.27 -3.72 13.47
C LYS A 269 3.72 -3.22 13.54
N ARG A 270 4.26 -3.04 14.74
CA ARG A 270 5.66 -2.62 14.97
C ARG A 270 6.66 -3.69 14.53
N PHE A 271 6.34 -4.95 14.78
CA PHE A 271 7.14 -6.09 14.31
C PHE A 271 7.17 -6.12 12.78
N ILE A 272 6.01 -6.00 12.14
CA ILE A 272 5.84 -6.00 10.69
C ILE A 272 6.70 -4.92 10.03
N GLU A 273 6.68 -3.69 10.55
CA GLU A 273 7.50 -2.56 10.07
C GLU A 273 8.99 -2.91 10.01
N ARG A 274 9.54 -3.51 11.07
CA ARG A 274 10.96 -3.89 11.14
C ARG A 274 11.27 -5.12 10.30
N TYR A 275 10.38 -6.10 10.33
CA TYR A 275 10.53 -7.38 9.65
C TYR A 275 10.63 -7.20 8.13
N TYR A 276 9.75 -6.37 7.53
CA TYR A 276 9.81 -6.12 6.09
C TYR A 276 11.11 -5.46 5.65
N LEU A 277 11.62 -4.50 6.42
CA LEU A 277 12.89 -3.84 6.12
C LEU A 277 14.08 -4.79 6.27
N PHE A 278 14.07 -5.63 7.31
CA PHE A 278 15.09 -6.67 7.50
C PHE A 278 15.11 -7.67 6.34
N ARG A 279 13.94 -8.01 5.80
CA ARG A 279 13.76 -8.97 4.71
C ARG A 279 13.85 -8.37 3.31
N ASN A 280 14.33 -7.13 3.17
CA ASN A 280 14.41 -6.42 1.89
C ASN A 280 13.05 -6.42 1.14
N GLY A 281 11.97 -6.11 1.85
CA GLY A 281 10.61 -6.05 1.32
C GLY A 281 9.87 -7.38 1.19
N LYS A 282 10.52 -8.53 1.45
CA LYS A 282 9.88 -9.86 1.33
C LYS A 282 8.86 -10.11 2.45
N MET A 283 7.63 -10.46 2.08
CA MET A 283 6.53 -10.83 2.99
C MET A 283 6.79 -12.08 3.83
N GLY A 284 7.45 -13.09 3.27
CA GLY A 284 7.83 -14.29 4.01
C GLY A 284 6.64 -14.97 4.69
N MET A 285 6.73 -15.23 6.00
CA MET A 285 5.70 -15.97 6.76
C MET A 285 4.31 -15.31 6.76
N LEU A 286 4.23 -14.00 6.54
CA LEU A 286 2.96 -13.28 6.53
C LEU A 286 2.07 -13.64 5.33
N TYR A 287 2.60 -14.31 4.31
CA TYR A 287 1.80 -14.81 3.19
C TYR A 287 0.80 -15.90 3.61
N TYR A 288 1.11 -16.66 4.67
CA TYR A 288 0.33 -17.81 5.11
C TYR A 288 -0.68 -17.48 6.22
N VAL A 289 -0.80 -16.20 6.61
CA VAL A 289 -1.64 -15.72 7.74
C VAL A 289 -2.83 -14.93 7.21
#